data_AF-A0A8W7P8A5-F1
#
_entry.id   AF-A0A8W7P8A5-F1
#
_cell.length_a   1.000
_cell.length_b   1.000
_cell.length_c   1.000
_cell.angle_alpha   90.00
_cell.angle_beta   90.00
_cell.angle_gamma   90.00
#
_symmetry.space_group_name_H-M   'P 1'
#
loop_
_entity.id
_entity.type
_entity.pdbx_description
1 polymer ?
#
loop_
_entity_poly.entity_id
_entity_poly.type
_entity_poly.pdbx_seq_one_letter_code
_entity_poly.pdbx_strand_id
1 'polypeptide(L)'
;MFGASVRLGCVLAFASVVQYCKVRFYKQAVASGAFPSGGSPAYLREFAHIAAIGWTNEDQSVRWLCGGSLIWENFILTAAHCAADDNNVPPDVARMGDINIYSDEDDEFAQQLKIVDIIRHPMHRFSSTYYDIALMKLERNVTVHDTVAPTCLWLDDEIRFPELLAAGWGRTGIDRMER
;
A
#
# COMPACT_ATOMS: atom_id res chain seq x y z
N MET A 1 -46.99 -23.76 15.79
CA MET A 1 -45.66 -24.28 15.37
C MET A 1 -45.20 -23.45 14.18
N PHE A 2 -44.38 -22.43 14.42
CA PHE A 2 -43.84 -21.58 13.35
C PHE A 2 -42.55 -22.21 12.84
N GLY A 3 -42.56 -22.71 11.60
CA GLY A 3 -41.36 -23.15 10.89
C GLY A 3 -40.82 -22.00 10.04
N ALA A 4 -39.75 -21.35 10.50
CA ALA A 4 -39.01 -20.37 9.72
C ALA A 4 -37.92 -21.09 8.89
N SER A 5 -38.14 -21.18 7.59
CA SER A 5 -37.12 -21.60 6.62
C SER A 5 -36.20 -20.41 6.32
N VAL A 6 -35.06 -20.32 7.00
CA VAL A 6 -33.99 -19.38 6.63
C VAL A 6 -33.23 -19.97 5.45
N ARG A 7 -33.43 -19.41 4.26
CA ARG A 7 -32.60 -19.73 3.08
C ARG A 7 -31.24 -19.07 3.25
N LEU A 8 -30.23 -19.92 3.35
CA LEU A 8 -28.81 -19.60 3.42
C LEU A 8 -28.35 -19.01 2.07
N GLY A 9 -28.44 -17.69 1.91
CA GLY A 9 -27.87 -16.97 0.77
C GLY A 9 -26.44 -16.52 1.07
N CYS A 10 -25.50 -17.46 1.17
CA CYS A 10 -24.09 -17.12 1.42
C CYS A 10 -23.15 -18.06 0.65
N VAL A 11 -23.18 -18.03 -0.69
CA VAL A 11 -22.15 -18.69 -1.52
C VAL A 11 -21.98 -17.98 -2.87
N LEU A 12 -21.78 -16.65 -2.94
CA LEU A 12 -21.41 -16.01 -4.22
C LEU A 12 -20.44 -14.81 -4.13
N ALA A 13 -19.98 -14.38 -2.95
CA ALA A 13 -19.09 -13.20 -2.86
C ALA A 13 -17.59 -13.52 -2.72
N PHE A 14 -17.21 -14.76 -2.41
CA PHE A 14 -15.79 -15.12 -2.19
C PHE A 14 -15.04 -15.50 -3.48
N ALA A 15 -15.73 -15.98 -4.52
CA ALA A 15 -15.09 -16.43 -5.75
C ALA A 15 -14.62 -15.29 -6.68
N SER A 16 -15.22 -14.10 -6.55
CA SER A 16 -14.92 -12.95 -7.41
C SER A 16 -13.67 -12.19 -6.99
N VAL A 17 -13.09 -12.42 -5.81
CA VAL A 17 -11.91 -11.64 -5.35
C VAL A 17 -10.60 -12.20 -5.92
N VAL A 18 -10.43 -13.51 -5.85
CA VAL A 18 -9.20 -14.20 -6.30
C VAL A 18 -9.06 -14.15 -7.83
N GLN A 19 -10.18 -14.09 -8.56
CA GLN A 19 -10.18 -14.12 -10.03
C GLN A 19 -9.68 -12.81 -10.67
N TYR A 20 -9.84 -11.65 -10.02
CA TYR A 20 -9.46 -10.35 -10.60
C TYR A 20 -7.95 -10.06 -10.53
N CYS A 21 -7.23 -10.74 -9.65
CA CYS A 21 -5.82 -10.46 -9.44
C CYS A 21 -4.93 -10.98 -10.57
N LYS A 22 -5.28 -12.14 -11.15
CA LYS A 22 -4.54 -12.74 -12.28
C LYS A 22 -4.54 -11.86 -13.54
N VAL A 23 -5.51 -10.97 -13.70
CA VAL A 23 -5.63 -10.06 -14.86
C VAL A 23 -4.84 -8.75 -14.66
N ARG A 24 -4.38 -8.48 -13.42
CA ARG A 24 -3.68 -7.23 -13.03
C ARG A 24 -2.18 -7.40 -12.84
N PHE A 25 -1.63 -8.57 -13.12
CA PHE A 25 -0.18 -8.71 -13.32
C PHE A 25 0.22 -7.88 -14.55
N TYR A 26 0.70 -6.67 -14.30
CA TYR A 26 1.29 -5.81 -15.32
C TYR A 26 2.43 -6.58 -16.00
N LYS A 27 2.34 -6.74 -17.32
CA LYS A 27 3.48 -7.18 -18.12
C LYS A 27 4.54 -6.10 -18.03
N GLN A 28 5.66 -6.44 -17.39
CA GLN A 28 6.85 -5.61 -17.22
C GLN A 28 7.18 -4.84 -18.50
N ALA A 29 7.12 -3.51 -18.44
CA ALA A 29 7.71 -2.67 -19.48
C ALA A 29 9.23 -2.77 -19.32
N VAL A 30 9.85 -3.66 -20.09
CA VAL A 30 11.31 -3.80 -20.13
C VAL A 30 11.88 -2.59 -20.86
N ALA A 31 12.18 -1.51 -20.13
CA ALA A 31 13.06 -0.46 -20.62
C ALA A 31 14.51 -0.85 -20.29
N SER A 32 15.25 -1.27 -21.31
CA SER A 32 16.67 -1.61 -21.22
C SER A 32 17.51 -0.36 -20.89
N GLY A 33 18.06 -0.30 -19.68
CA GLY A 33 19.06 0.72 -19.29
C GLY A 33 19.67 0.41 -17.93
N ALA A 34 20.98 0.15 -17.88
CA ALA A 34 21.70 -0.15 -16.64
C ALA A 34 22.14 1.14 -15.94
N PHE A 35 21.82 1.31 -14.65
CA PHE A 35 22.38 2.35 -13.79
C PHE A 35 22.61 1.82 -12.36
N PRO A 36 23.83 1.88 -11.80
CA PRO A 36 24.07 1.44 -10.44
C PRO A 36 23.94 2.59 -9.42
N SER A 37 23.56 2.20 -8.19
CA SER A 37 23.17 3.00 -7.00
C SER A 37 21.76 3.63 -7.01
N GLY A 38 20.67 2.99 -7.41
CA GLY A 38 20.46 1.68 -8.07
C GLY A 38 18.96 1.42 -8.32
N GLY A 39 18.11 2.46 -8.22
CA GLY A 39 16.70 2.43 -8.61
C GLY A 39 16.48 3.44 -9.72
N SER A 40 15.59 3.13 -10.66
CA SER A 40 15.12 4.07 -11.68
C SER A 40 13.85 4.78 -11.19
N PRO A 41 13.60 6.03 -11.61
CA PRO A 41 12.29 6.63 -11.46
C PRO A 41 11.23 5.67 -12.04
N ALA A 42 10.17 5.42 -11.28
CA ALA A 42 9.07 4.60 -11.73
C ALA A 42 8.22 5.37 -12.74
N TYR A 43 7.63 4.67 -13.69
CA TYR A 43 6.66 5.26 -14.60
C TYR A 43 5.28 5.34 -13.94
N LEU A 44 4.46 6.29 -14.38
CA LEU A 44 3.05 6.34 -14.01
C LEU A 44 2.42 4.97 -14.33
N ARG A 45 1.68 4.40 -13.36
CA ARG A 45 1.00 3.08 -13.41
C ARG A 45 1.89 1.86 -13.16
N GLU A 46 3.21 2.00 -13.06
CA GLU A 46 4.11 0.84 -12.89
C GLU A 46 3.83 0.06 -11.59
N PHE A 47 3.57 0.80 -10.51
CA PHE A 47 3.26 0.24 -9.19
C PHE A 47 1.90 0.72 -8.69
N ALA A 48 0.82 0.43 -9.42
CA ALA A 48 -0.53 0.92 -9.09
C ALA A 48 -1.07 0.55 -7.68
N HIS A 49 -0.43 -0.38 -6.98
CA HIS A 49 -0.80 -0.79 -5.63
C HIS A 49 -0.03 -0.06 -4.53
N ILE A 50 0.97 0.75 -4.87
CA ILE A 50 1.80 1.42 -3.86
C ILE A 50 1.00 2.53 -3.17
N ALA A 51 1.17 2.63 -1.86
CA ALA A 51 0.57 3.67 -1.04
C ALA A 51 1.63 4.36 -0.18
N ALA A 52 1.60 5.70 -0.15
CA ALA A 52 2.32 6.50 0.82
C ALA A 52 1.45 6.66 2.08
N ILE A 53 2.05 6.50 3.25
CA ILE A 53 1.37 6.60 4.55
C ILE A 53 2.00 7.76 5.32
N GLY A 54 1.13 8.67 5.79
CA GLY A 54 1.54 9.96 6.29
C GLY A 54 0.89 10.37 7.61
N TRP A 55 1.53 11.37 8.23
CA TRP A 55 1.06 12.07 9.42
C TRP A 55 0.85 13.53 9.08
N THR A 56 -0.37 14.03 9.26
CA THR A 56 -0.71 15.43 9.08
C THR A 56 -0.22 16.26 10.27
N ASN A 57 0.57 17.28 10.01
CA ASN A 57 1.04 18.25 11.00
C ASN A 57 -0.01 19.34 11.26
N GLU A 58 0.22 20.17 12.28
CA GLU A 58 -0.67 21.31 12.61
C GLU A 58 -0.77 22.35 11.47
N ASP A 59 0.28 22.49 10.67
CA ASP A 59 0.34 23.39 9.51
C ASP A 59 -0.30 22.78 8.24
N GLN A 60 -0.96 21.63 8.36
CA GLN A 60 -1.57 20.85 7.27
C GLN A 60 -0.57 20.20 6.31
N SER A 61 0.75 20.33 6.54
CA SER A 61 1.73 19.56 5.79
C SER A 61 1.69 18.09 6.19
N VAL A 62 1.92 17.19 5.24
CA VAL A 62 1.94 15.74 5.49
C VAL A 62 3.37 15.24 5.50
N ARG A 63 3.75 14.55 6.58
CA ARG A 63 5.02 13.81 6.65
C ARG A 63 4.79 12.39 6.19
N TRP A 64 5.24 12.07 4.98
CA TRP A 64 5.24 10.71 4.43
C TRP A 64 6.43 9.93 4.98
N LEU A 65 6.20 9.07 5.98
CA LEU A 65 7.27 8.28 6.61
C LEU A 65 7.26 6.81 6.23
N CYS A 66 6.11 6.30 5.77
CA CYS A 66 5.93 4.88 5.52
C CYS A 66 5.32 4.61 4.15
N GLY A 67 5.59 3.40 3.66
CA GLY A 67 4.94 2.84 2.49
C GLY A 67 3.97 1.73 2.86
N GLY A 68 3.10 1.38 1.92
CA GLY A 68 2.20 0.25 2.02
C GLY A 68 1.81 -0.26 0.64
N SER A 69 1.07 -1.37 0.64
CA SER A 69 0.50 -1.98 -0.55
C SER A 69 -1.00 -2.09 -0.39
N LEU A 70 -1.76 -1.56 -1.33
CA LEU A 70 -3.20 -1.74 -1.40
C LEU A 70 -3.50 -3.23 -1.70
N ILE A 71 -4.17 -3.92 -0.78
CA ILE A 71 -4.55 -5.35 -0.94
C ILE A 71 -6.05 -5.52 -1.16
N TRP A 72 -6.82 -4.47 -0.89
CA TRP A 72 -8.26 -4.37 -1.15
C TRP A 72 -8.62 -2.90 -1.40
N GLU A 73 -9.80 -2.62 -1.94
CA GLU A 73 -10.21 -1.24 -2.30
C GLU A 73 -10.17 -0.25 -1.11
N ASN A 74 -10.21 -0.74 0.12
CA ASN A 74 -10.10 0.09 1.32
C ASN A 74 -9.14 -0.48 2.39
N PHE A 75 -8.25 -1.40 2.01
CA PHE A 75 -7.23 -1.93 2.92
C PHE A 75 -5.83 -1.83 2.34
N ILE A 76 -4.94 -1.26 3.14
CA ILE A 76 -3.51 -1.20 2.91
C ILE A 76 -2.83 -2.18 3.85
N LEU A 77 -1.95 -3.02 3.29
CA LEU A 77 -0.99 -3.83 4.03
C LEU A 77 0.31 -3.04 4.21
N THR A 78 0.82 -2.99 5.43
CA THR A 78 2.06 -2.27 5.76
C THR A 78 2.78 -2.95 6.93
N ALA A 79 3.91 -2.40 7.35
CA ALA A 79 4.64 -2.84 8.51
C ALA A 79 3.93 -2.41 9.81
N ALA A 80 4.05 -3.21 10.86
CA ALA A 80 3.48 -2.89 12.17
C ALA A 80 4.16 -1.69 12.84
N HIS A 81 5.45 -1.48 12.59
CA HIS A 81 6.16 -0.32 13.11
C HIS A 81 5.62 0.99 12.51
N CYS A 82 5.01 0.98 11.32
CA CYS A 82 4.35 2.13 10.72
C CYS A 82 3.02 2.51 11.40
N ALA A 83 2.53 1.71 12.35
CA ALA A 83 1.27 1.97 13.04
C ALA A 83 1.33 3.19 13.98
N ALA A 84 2.53 3.65 14.33
CA ALA A 84 2.72 4.89 15.09
C ALA A 84 4.12 5.46 14.83
N ASP A 85 4.28 6.77 15.01
CA ASP A 85 5.60 7.42 14.99
C ASP A 85 6.32 7.31 16.34
N ASP A 86 7.50 7.92 16.44
CA ASP A 86 8.33 7.91 17.67
C ASP A 86 7.62 8.54 18.89
N ASN A 87 6.59 9.36 18.66
CA ASN A 87 5.76 9.97 19.71
C ASN A 87 4.48 9.17 19.99
N ASN A 88 4.37 7.97 19.44
CA ASN A 88 3.22 7.09 19.55
C ASN A 88 1.93 7.70 18.94
N VAL A 89 2.08 8.55 17.92
CA VAL A 89 0.98 9.11 17.14
C VAL A 89 0.70 8.21 15.94
N PRO A 90 -0.54 7.75 15.69
CA PRO A 90 -0.85 6.95 14.51
C PRO A 90 -0.90 7.81 13.23
N PRO A 91 -0.59 7.23 12.06
CA PRO A 91 -0.81 7.92 10.79
C PRO A 91 -2.30 8.12 10.54
N ASP A 92 -2.65 9.20 9.87
CA ASP A 92 -4.04 9.61 9.65
C ASP A 92 -4.41 9.67 8.15
N VAL A 93 -3.43 9.59 7.26
CA VAL A 93 -3.64 9.75 5.82
C VAL A 93 -2.82 8.75 4.99
N ALA A 94 -3.42 8.30 3.89
CA ALA A 94 -2.76 7.53 2.85
C ALA A 94 -2.97 8.17 1.48
N ARG A 95 -1.96 8.11 0.61
CA ARG A 95 -1.99 8.63 -0.77
C ARG A 95 -1.56 7.56 -1.76
N MET A 96 -2.33 7.39 -2.83
CA MET A 96 -2.10 6.41 -3.90
C MET A 96 -2.23 7.07 -5.27
N GLY A 97 -1.66 6.46 -6.31
CA GLY A 97 -1.85 6.89 -7.70
C GLY A 97 -1.02 8.09 -8.12
N ASP A 98 0.06 8.35 -7.39
CA ASP A 98 0.90 9.53 -7.51
C ASP A 98 2.38 9.14 -7.67
N ILE A 99 3.15 9.92 -8.43
CA ILE A 99 4.60 9.78 -8.56
C ILE A 99 5.30 10.74 -7.58
N ASN A 100 4.82 11.98 -7.44
CA ASN A 100 5.44 13.00 -6.63
C ASN A 100 4.56 13.41 -5.45
N ILE A 101 4.67 12.66 -4.35
CA ILE A 101 3.91 12.89 -3.11
C ILE A 101 4.22 14.22 -2.37
N TYR A 102 5.09 15.06 -2.92
CA TYR A 102 5.46 16.38 -2.37
C TYR A 102 4.92 17.57 -3.19
N SER A 103 4.21 17.29 -4.29
CA SER A 103 3.61 18.31 -5.16
C SER A 103 2.22 17.85 -5.58
N ASP A 104 1.31 18.79 -5.78
CA ASP A 104 -0.02 18.49 -6.32
C ASP A 104 -0.12 18.80 -7.84
N GLU A 105 1.02 19.08 -8.49
CA GLU A 105 1.06 19.45 -9.91
C GLU A 105 0.69 18.28 -10.85
N ASP A 106 0.93 17.03 -10.44
CA ASP A 106 0.70 15.79 -11.21
C ASP A 106 -0.45 14.92 -10.65
N ASP A 107 -1.35 15.51 -9.87
CA ASP A 107 -2.40 14.82 -9.10
C ASP A 107 -3.64 14.37 -9.89
N GLU A 108 -3.58 14.30 -11.21
CA GLU A 108 -4.74 13.91 -12.05
C GLU A 108 -5.39 12.59 -11.57
N PHE A 109 -4.58 11.67 -11.06
CA PHE A 109 -5.02 10.35 -10.58
C PHE A 109 -4.73 10.09 -9.09
N ALA A 110 -4.24 11.09 -8.37
CA ALA A 110 -3.90 10.96 -6.96
C ALA A 110 -5.18 10.80 -6.11
N GLN A 111 -5.12 9.88 -5.16
CA GLN A 111 -6.20 9.62 -4.22
C GLN A 111 -5.67 9.67 -2.80
N GLN A 112 -5.98 10.76 -2.10
CA GLN A 112 -5.64 10.94 -0.69
C GLN A 112 -6.87 10.64 0.18
N LEU A 113 -6.74 9.63 1.05
CA LEU A 113 -7.82 9.09 1.88
C LEU A 113 -7.40 9.06 3.35
N LYS A 114 -8.34 9.31 4.25
CA LYS A 114 -8.10 9.14 5.69
C LYS A 114 -7.99 7.67 6.07
N ILE A 115 -7.09 7.39 7.02
CA ILE A 115 -7.00 6.10 7.71
C ILE A 115 -7.94 6.14 8.90
N VAL A 116 -8.91 5.23 8.95
CA VAL A 116 -9.95 5.20 9.99
C VAL A 116 -9.76 4.07 11.00
N ASP A 117 -8.92 3.09 10.69
CA ASP A 117 -8.61 1.99 11.61
C ASP A 117 -7.23 1.41 11.30
N ILE A 118 -6.53 0.95 12.35
CA ILE A 118 -5.21 0.34 12.25
C ILE A 118 -5.20 -0.95 13.06
N ILE A 119 -5.07 -2.07 12.34
CA ILE A 119 -5.07 -3.41 12.90
C ILE A 119 -3.63 -3.93 12.87
N ARG A 120 -2.93 -3.75 13.97
CA ARG A 120 -1.57 -4.27 14.15
C ARG A 120 -1.61 -5.74 14.53
N HIS A 121 -0.63 -6.52 14.08
CA HIS A 121 -0.52 -7.90 14.50
C HIS A 121 -0.48 -8.01 16.04
N PRO A 122 -1.31 -8.86 16.67
CA PRO A 122 -1.51 -8.87 18.12
C PRO A 122 -0.25 -9.24 18.92
N MET A 123 0.69 -9.96 18.29
CA MET A 123 1.97 -10.33 18.90
C MET A 123 3.11 -9.34 18.61
N HIS A 124 2.87 -8.29 17.83
CA HIS A 124 3.90 -7.29 17.55
C HIS A 124 4.19 -6.43 18.78
N ARG A 125 5.46 -6.10 18.96
CA ARG A 125 5.95 -5.14 19.97
C ARG A 125 6.86 -4.16 19.25
N PHE A 126 6.74 -2.86 19.51
CA PHE A 126 7.59 -1.83 18.89
C PHE A 126 9.09 -2.03 19.14
N SER A 127 9.47 -2.73 20.20
CA SER A 127 10.85 -3.09 20.50
C SER A 127 11.36 -4.34 19.75
N SER A 128 10.55 -4.92 18.86
CA SER A 128 10.78 -6.22 18.21
C SER A 128 10.60 -6.12 16.71
N THR A 129 11.46 -6.79 15.95
CA THR A 129 11.32 -6.95 14.50
C THR A 129 10.36 -8.08 14.09
N TYR A 130 9.96 -8.93 15.04
CA TYR A 130 9.00 -10.01 14.78
C TYR A 130 7.56 -9.49 14.63
N TYR A 131 6.80 -10.18 13.78
CA TYR A 131 5.39 -9.88 13.50
C TYR A 131 5.17 -8.46 12.99
N ASP A 132 6.12 -7.93 12.21
CA ASP A 132 6.09 -6.57 11.70
C ASP A 132 5.12 -6.40 10.51
N ILE A 133 3.83 -6.58 10.80
CA ILE A 133 2.73 -6.53 9.83
C ILE A 133 1.49 -5.87 10.44
N ALA A 134 0.84 -5.00 9.66
CA ALA A 134 -0.40 -4.33 10.03
C ALA A 134 -1.29 -4.09 8.81
N LEU A 135 -2.59 -3.94 9.09
CA LEU A 135 -3.59 -3.49 8.12
C LEU A 135 -4.05 -2.08 8.49
N MET A 136 -4.22 -1.23 7.49
CA MET A 136 -4.84 0.09 7.64
C MET A 136 -6.11 0.15 6.80
N LYS A 137 -7.22 0.51 7.45
CA LYS A 137 -8.52 0.66 6.79
C LYS A 137 -8.73 2.12 6.38
N LEU A 138 -9.13 2.31 5.13
CA LEU A 138 -9.43 3.62 4.56
C LEU A 138 -10.88 4.03 4.83
N GLU A 139 -11.14 5.34 4.89
CA GLU A 139 -12.47 5.90 5.13
C GLU A 139 -13.52 5.51 4.08
N ARG A 140 -13.07 5.22 2.86
CA ARG A 140 -13.89 4.76 1.73
C ARG A 140 -13.06 3.89 0.79
N ASN A 141 -13.73 3.22 -0.15
CA ASN A 141 -13.07 2.52 -1.24
C ASN A 141 -12.37 3.53 -2.16
N VAL A 142 -11.18 3.16 -2.65
CA VAL A 142 -10.52 3.86 -3.75
C VAL A 142 -11.34 3.71 -5.03
N THR A 143 -11.25 4.70 -5.89
CA THR A 143 -11.68 4.57 -7.28
C THR A 143 -10.61 3.77 -8.01
N VAL A 144 -10.92 2.52 -8.35
CA VAL A 144 -9.97 1.67 -9.07
C VAL A 144 -9.69 2.24 -10.46
N HIS A 145 -8.41 2.42 -10.77
CA HIS A 145 -7.91 2.96 -12.02
C HIS A 145 -6.59 2.27 -12.41
N ASP A 146 -6.09 2.52 -13.61
CA ASP A 146 -4.80 1.97 -14.05
C ASP A 146 -3.61 2.44 -13.19
N THR A 147 -3.78 3.52 -12.42
CA THR A 147 -2.80 4.07 -11.48
C THR A 147 -3.05 3.66 -10.02
N VAL A 148 -4.25 3.17 -9.69
CA VAL A 148 -4.65 2.79 -8.34
C VAL A 148 -5.42 1.47 -8.39
N ALA A 149 -4.76 0.38 -8.04
CA ALA A 149 -5.35 -0.95 -8.06
C ALA A 149 -4.74 -1.86 -6.97
N PRO A 150 -5.55 -2.66 -6.27
CA PRO A 150 -5.03 -3.64 -5.32
C PRO A 150 -4.08 -4.68 -5.95
N THR A 151 -3.06 -5.07 -5.20
CA THR A 151 -2.11 -6.16 -5.53
C THR A 151 -2.61 -7.52 -5.04
N CYS A 152 -1.91 -8.58 -5.45
CA CYS A 152 -2.18 -9.94 -5.05
C CYS A 152 -1.40 -10.31 -3.80
N LEU A 153 -2.05 -11.07 -2.91
CA LEU A 153 -1.34 -11.77 -1.85
C LEU A 153 -0.78 -13.08 -2.38
N TRP A 154 0.46 -13.36 -2.02
CA TRP A 154 1.08 -14.66 -2.22
C TRP A 154 0.64 -15.59 -1.09
N LEU A 155 0.01 -16.72 -1.43
CA LEU A 155 -0.56 -17.66 -0.46
C LEU A 155 0.20 -18.99 -0.39
N ASP A 156 1.19 -19.18 -1.28
CA ASP A 156 2.01 -20.38 -1.31
C ASP A 156 3.24 -20.21 -0.41
N ASP A 157 3.71 -21.31 0.19
CA ASP A 157 4.89 -21.28 1.07
C ASP A 157 6.21 -21.06 0.31
N GLU A 158 6.22 -21.37 -0.99
CA GLU A 158 7.42 -21.28 -1.84
C GLU A 158 7.42 -20.01 -2.69
N ILE A 159 8.47 -19.20 -2.61
CA ILE A 159 8.72 -18.11 -3.54
C ILE A 159 9.56 -18.65 -4.69
N ARG A 160 8.97 -18.77 -5.87
CA ARG A 160 9.63 -19.32 -7.07
C ARG A 160 10.23 -18.24 -7.99
N PHE A 161 10.18 -16.98 -7.56
CA PHE A 161 10.67 -15.84 -8.34
C PHE A 161 12.14 -15.60 -7.99
N PRO A 162 13.05 -15.62 -8.99
CA PRO A 162 14.48 -15.36 -8.74
C PRO A 162 14.76 -13.89 -8.44
N GLU A 163 13.85 -12.99 -8.81
CA GLU A 163 13.99 -11.54 -8.69
C GLU A 163 12.68 -10.93 -8.17
N LEU A 164 12.81 -9.91 -7.33
CA LEU A 164 11.71 -9.12 -6.77
C LEU A 164 12.03 -7.63 -6.95
N LEU A 165 10.98 -6.83 -7.16
CA LEU A 165 11.08 -5.38 -7.26
C LEU A 165 10.64 -4.74 -5.95
N ALA A 166 11.37 -3.71 -5.54
CA ALA A 166 11.00 -2.84 -4.43
C ALA A 166 10.80 -1.43 -4.95
N ALA A 167 9.71 -0.78 -4.54
CA ALA A 167 9.36 0.57 -4.94
C ALA A 167 8.98 1.40 -3.70
N GLY A 168 9.27 2.69 -3.74
CA GLY A 168 8.96 3.63 -2.66
C GLY A 168 9.63 4.98 -2.85
N TRP A 169 9.27 5.94 -2.00
CA TRP A 169 9.79 7.31 -2.02
C TRP A 169 10.88 7.56 -0.97
N GLY A 170 11.46 6.49 -0.42
CA GLY A 170 12.53 6.58 0.58
C GLY A 170 13.78 7.24 0.00
N ARG A 171 14.54 7.95 0.84
CA ARG A 171 15.80 8.58 0.43
C ARG A 171 16.74 7.54 -0.17
N THR A 172 16.99 7.61 -1.48
CA THR A 172 18.16 7.03 -2.10
C THR A 172 19.34 7.87 -1.63
N GLY A 173 20.26 7.30 -0.85
CA GLY A 173 21.38 8.04 -0.28
C GLY A 173 22.38 8.50 -1.33
N ILE A 174 22.06 9.55 -2.09
CA ILE A 174 22.97 10.50 -2.74
C ILE A 174 22.31 11.89 -2.71
N ASP A 175 21.93 12.35 -1.52
CA ASP A 175 22.09 13.76 -1.21
C ASP A 175 23.53 13.92 -0.73
N ARG A 176 24.32 14.73 -1.43
CA ARG A 176 25.66 15.11 -0.97
C ARG A 176 25.55 15.53 0.49
N MET A 177 26.33 14.88 1.35
CA MET A 177 26.71 15.45 2.63
C MET A 177 27.44 16.78 2.37
N GLU A 178 26.70 17.88 2.41
CA GLU A 178 27.21 19.23 2.63
C GLU A 178 26.42 19.83 3.80
N ARG A 179 26.81 19.52 5.04
CA ARG A 179 27.71 20.39 5.81
C ARG A 179 27.96 19.80 7.21
#